data_AF-A0A4V2Z864-F1
#
_entry.id   AF-A0A4V2Z864-F1
#
_cell.length_a   1.000
_cell.length_b   1.000
_cell.length_c   1.000
_cell.angle_alpha   90.00
_cell.angle_beta   90.00
_cell.angle_gamma   90.00
#
_symmetry.space_group_name_H-M   'P 1'
#
loop_
_entity.id
_entity.type
_entity.pdbx_description
1 polymer ?
#
loop_
_entity_poly.entity_id
_entity_poly.type
_entity_poly.pdbx_seq_one_letter_code
_entity_poly.pdbx_strand_id
1 'polypeptide(L)'
;MPLSLALCALALCGLTAPRPARADPPMVESVHAQRSGETWRFDVTLAHPDSGWDHYADGWRVLDMAGNELGLRVLAHPHVAEQPFTRSLGGVAIPEGTPQVQIQTRCLVDGWSDHTTVVPLP
;
A
#
# COMPACT_ATOMS: atom_id res chain seq x y z
N MET A 1 -61.59 -32.24 8.37
CA MET A 1 -61.33 -30.80 8.51
C MET A 1 -61.28 -30.46 10.00
N PRO A 2 -60.33 -29.67 10.49
CA PRO A 2 -59.09 -29.24 9.84
C PRO A 2 -58.12 -30.46 9.79
N LEU A 3 -56.84 -30.53 10.18
CA LEU A 3 -55.84 -29.57 10.71
C LEU A 3 -54.41 -30.07 10.36
N SER A 4 -53.40 -29.25 10.66
CA SER A 4 -52.05 -29.31 10.08
C SER A 4 -51.02 -30.08 10.91
N LEU A 5 -49.99 -30.61 10.23
CA LEU A 5 -48.69 -30.87 10.85
C LEU A 5 -48.06 -29.53 11.27
N ALA A 6 -47.60 -29.41 12.51
CA ALA A 6 -46.76 -28.30 12.95
C ALA A 6 -45.30 -28.57 12.56
N LEU A 7 -44.90 -28.16 11.35
CA LEU A 7 -43.50 -28.26 10.92
C LEU A 7 -42.67 -27.22 11.70
N CYS A 8 -41.98 -27.67 12.75
CA CYS A 8 -41.14 -26.81 13.59
C CYS A 8 -39.87 -26.43 12.82
N ALA A 9 -39.95 -25.35 12.02
CA ALA A 9 -38.82 -24.84 11.26
C ALA A 9 -37.78 -24.23 12.20
N LEU A 10 -36.65 -24.93 12.40
CA LEU A 10 -35.45 -24.33 12.98
C LEU A 10 -34.98 -23.23 12.04
N ALA A 11 -35.21 -21.97 12.42
CA ALA A 11 -34.64 -20.81 11.74
C ALA A 11 -33.13 -20.79 11.99
N LEU A 12 -32.38 -21.46 11.10
CA LEU A 12 -30.93 -21.46 11.11
C LEU A 12 -30.41 -20.09 10.63
N CYS A 13 -30.49 -19.09 11.50
CA CYS A 13 -29.86 -17.79 11.32
C CYS A 13 -28.34 -17.99 11.25
N GLY A 14 -27.81 -18.19 10.04
CA GLY A 14 -26.38 -18.30 9.80
C GLY A 14 -25.70 -16.99 10.20
N LEU A 15 -24.89 -17.02 11.26
CA LEU A 15 -24.07 -15.87 11.65
C LEU A 15 -23.00 -15.63 10.59
N THR A 16 -23.30 -14.80 9.60
CA THR A 16 -22.28 -14.18 8.74
C THR A 16 -21.48 -13.20 9.60
N ALA A 17 -20.44 -13.71 10.26
CA ALA A 17 -19.49 -12.87 10.96
C ALA A 17 -18.94 -11.81 9.98
N PRO A 18 -18.89 -10.52 10.35
CA PRO A 18 -18.35 -9.49 9.47
C PRO A 18 -16.89 -9.81 9.20
N ARG A 19 -16.54 -10.00 7.92
CA ARG A 19 -15.13 -9.94 7.54
C ARG A 19 -14.64 -8.52 7.80
N PRO A 20 -13.49 -8.31 8.47
CA PRO A 20 -12.86 -7.00 8.45
C PRO A 20 -12.55 -6.67 6.99
N ALA A 21 -13.15 -5.59 6.49
CA ALA A 21 -12.67 -4.98 5.27
C ALA A 21 -11.34 -4.31 5.60
N ARG A 22 -10.24 -4.91 5.15
CA ARG A 22 -8.97 -4.19 5.04
C ARG A 22 -9.18 -3.04 4.06
N ALA A 23 -8.53 -1.90 4.31
CA ALA A 23 -8.45 -0.87 3.29
C ALA A 23 -7.59 -1.39 2.11
N ASP A 24 -7.86 -0.91 0.91
CA ASP A 24 -6.95 -1.14 -0.22
C ASP A 24 -5.60 -0.47 0.11
N PRO A 25 -4.46 -1.18 0.04
CA PRO A 25 -3.17 -0.63 0.42
C PRO A 25 -2.77 0.53 -0.52
N PRO A 26 -1.88 1.45 -0.09
CA PRO A 26 -1.54 2.61 -0.90
C PRO A 26 -0.97 2.17 -2.25
N MET A 27 -1.66 2.55 -3.33
CA MET A 27 -1.31 2.15 -4.69
C MET A 27 -0.24 3.08 -5.26
N VAL A 28 0.65 2.54 -6.09
CA VAL A 28 1.69 3.30 -6.79
C VAL A 28 1.18 3.65 -8.19
N GLU A 29 0.75 4.89 -8.39
CA GLU A 29 0.22 5.39 -9.66
C GLU A 29 1.34 5.68 -10.68
N SER A 30 2.51 6.14 -10.21
CA SER A 30 3.69 6.32 -11.04
C SER A 30 4.97 6.40 -10.21
N VAL A 31 6.10 6.06 -10.84
CA VAL A 31 7.45 6.25 -10.28
C VAL A 31 8.35 6.85 -11.36
N HIS A 32 9.06 7.92 -11.01
CA HIS A 32 10.14 8.46 -11.82
C HIS A 32 11.46 8.28 -11.07
N ALA A 33 12.31 7.36 -11.56
CA ALA A 33 13.63 7.09 -11.04
C ALA A 33 14.69 7.82 -11.88
N GLN A 34 15.57 8.58 -11.23
CA GLN A 34 16.59 9.40 -11.88
C GLN A 34 17.92 9.37 -11.12
N ARG A 35 19.04 9.20 -11.83
CA ARG A 35 20.37 9.21 -11.23
C ARG A 35 20.76 10.64 -10.82
N SER A 36 21.33 10.78 -9.63
CA SER A 36 21.76 12.05 -9.03
C SER A 36 23.16 11.87 -8.43
N GLY A 37 24.17 12.16 -9.25
CA GLY A 37 25.57 11.82 -8.95
C GLY A 37 25.75 10.31 -8.83
N GLU A 38 26.33 9.86 -7.71
CA GLU A 38 26.51 8.44 -7.39
C GLU A 38 25.24 7.78 -6.82
N THR A 39 24.21 8.57 -6.50
CA THR A 39 22.97 8.12 -5.85
C THR A 39 21.77 8.19 -6.79
N TRP A 40 20.61 7.73 -6.32
CA TRP A 40 19.34 7.85 -7.01
C TRP A 40 18.35 8.76 -6.28
N ARG A 41 17.49 9.40 -7.07
CA ARG A 41 16.25 10.03 -6.63
C ARG A 41 15.06 9.29 -7.24
N PHE A 42 14.06 9.05 -6.40
CA PHE A 42 12.76 8.51 -6.76
C PHE A 42 11.69 9.54 -6.43
N ASP A 43 10.87 9.87 -7.43
CA ASP A 43 9.65 10.63 -7.26
C ASP A 43 8.48 9.67 -7.44
N VAL A 44 7.77 9.34 -6.36
CA VAL A 44 6.73 8.32 -6.30
C VAL A 44 5.37 8.98 -6.08
N THR A 45 4.40 8.66 -6.94
CA THR A 45 3.02 9.11 -6.85
C THR A 45 2.15 8.01 -6.28
N LEU A 46 1.42 8.32 -5.20
CA LEU A 46 0.55 7.38 -4.49
C LEU A 46 -0.92 7.79 -4.56
N ALA A 47 -1.79 6.79 -4.47
CA ALA A 47 -3.21 6.93 -4.18
C ALA A 47 -3.60 6.04 -2.99
N HIS A 48 -4.34 6.57 -2.02
CA HIS A 48 -4.85 5.82 -0.87
C HIS A 48 -6.14 6.46 -0.33
N PRO A 49 -7.12 5.68 0.16
CA PRO A 49 -8.32 6.19 0.83
C PRO A 49 -8.00 6.70 2.26
N ASP A 50 -7.13 7.70 2.35
CA ASP A 50 -6.84 8.43 3.59
C ASP A 50 -8.14 8.99 4.19
N SER A 51 -8.43 8.66 5.45
CA SER A 51 -9.65 9.13 6.15
C SER A 51 -9.35 10.03 7.37
N GLY A 52 -8.09 10.23 7.71
CA GLY A 52 -7.66 11.13 8.79
C GLY A 52 -6.37 10.67 9.45
N TRP A 53 -6.03 11.27 10.60
CA TRP A 53 -4.80 10.95 11.34
C TRP A 53 -4.71 9.50 11.81
N ASP A 54 -5.86 8.84 11.99
CA ASP A 54 -5.94 7.44 12.43
C ASP A 54 -5.80 6.43 11.26
N HIS A 55 -5.88 6.87 10.01
CA HIS A 55 -5.80 6.00 8.83
C HIS A 55 -5.35 6.79 7.57
N TYR A 56 -4.07 6.66 7.23
CA TYR A 56 -3.46 7.24 6.03
C TYR A 56 -2.21 6.47 5.57
N ALA A 57 -1.74 6.75 4.35
CA ALA A 57 -0.46 6.23 3.83
C ALA A 57 0.73 6.91 4.53
N ASP A 58 1.44 6.19 5.41
CA ASP A 58 2.48 6.76 6.28
C ASP A 58 3.92 6.53 5.78
N GLY A 59 4.10 5.78 4.69
CA GLY A 59 5.41 5.66 4.06
C GLY A 59 5.45 4.80 2.79
N TRP A 60 6.62 4.84 2.16
CA TRP A 60 7.04 3.90 1.11
C TRP A 60 8.55 3.72 1.12
N ARG A 61 9.05 2.59 0.61
CA ARG A 61 10.48 2.29 0.58
C ARG A 61 10.94 1.72 -0.75
N VAL A 62 12.21 1.94 -1.06
CA VAL A 62 12.94 1.30 -2.16
C VAL A 62 13.59 0.03 -1.63
N LEU A 63 13.37 -1.09 -2.31
CA LEU A 63 14.00 -2.38 -2.03
C LEU A 63 14.84 -2.86 -3.22
N ASP A 64 15.88 -3.66 -2.95
CA ASP A 64 16.48 -4.50 -3.98
C ASP A 64 15.57 -5.68 -4.37
N MET A 65 16.00 -6.50 -5.33
CA MET A 65 15.23 -7.68 -5.77
C MET A 65 15.27 -8.88 -4.80
N ALA A 66 16.02 -8.78 -3.70
CA ALA A 66 16.00 -9.75 -2.59
C ALA A 66 15.12 -9.29 -1.41
N GLY A 67 14.64 -8.04 -1.44
CA GLY A 67 13.79 -7.44 -0.40
C GLY A 67 14.56 -6.64 0.66
N ASN A 68 15.86 -6.39 0.47
CA ASN A 68 16.64 -5.54 1.37
C ASN A 68 16.29 -4.07 1.16
N GLU A 69 16.19 -3.29 2.24
CA GLU A 69 15.81 -1.88 2.19
C GLU A 69 16.99 -0.98 1.77
N LEU A 70 16.81 -0.25 0.67
CA LEU A 70 17.79 0.71 0.13
C LEU A 70 17.48 2.16 0.55
N GLY A 71 16.25 2.43 0.99
CA GLY A 71 15.86 3.71 1.59
C GLY A 71 14.36 3.83 1.86
N LEU A 72 14.02 4.54 2.93
CA LEU A 72 12.65 4.78 3.40
C LEU A 72 12.23 6.25 3.21
N ARG A 73 11.05 6.47 2.65
CA ARG A 73 10.34 7.75 2.69
C ARG A 73 9.19 7.66 3.69
N VAL A 74 9.29 8.42 4.79
CA VAL A 74 8.19 8.64 5.73
C VAL A 74 7.26 9.74 5.19
N LEU A 75 5.97 9.57 5.45
CA LEU A 75 4.89 10.52 5.21
C LEU A 75 4.28 10.86 6.58
N ALA A 76 4.28 12.13 6.95
CA ALA A 76 4.05 12.56 8.34
C ALA A 76 2.66 13.16 8.60
N HIS A 77 1.76 13.12 7.62
CA HIS A 77 0.39 13.63 7.73
C HIS A 77 -0.52 12.95 6.68
N PRO A 78 -1.84 12.94 6.89
CA PRO A 78 -2.81 12.51 5.88
C PRO A 78 -2.83 13.43 4.66
N HIS A 79 -3.22 12.88 3.51
CA HIS A 79 -3.36 13.53 2.21
C HIS A 79 -4.81 13.43 1.70
N VAL A 80 -5.81 13.48 2.59
CA VAL A 80 -7.26 13.29 2.27
C VAL A 80 -7.79 14.12 1.10
N ALA A 81 -7.30 15.36 0.95
CA ALA A 81 -7.68 16.30 -0.11
C ALA A 81 -6.60 16.46 -1.21
N GLU A 82 -5.57 15.61 -1.19
CA GLU A 82 -4.41 15.61 -2.10
C GLU A 82 -4.25 14.17 -2.63
N GLN A 83 -5.19 13.69 -3.44
CA GLN A 83 -5.15 12.35 -4.03
C GLN A 83 -5.28 12.42 -5.57
N PRO A 84 -4.37 11.78 -6.34
CA PRO A 84 -3.10 11.21 -5.90
C PRO A 84 -2.07 12.29 -5.52
N PHE A 85 -1.03 11.91 -4.77
CA PHE A 85 0.05 12.82 -4.36
C PHE A 85 1.44 12.24 -4.66
N THR A 86 2.37 13.10 -5.10
CA THR A 86 3.77 12.73 -5.34
C THR A 86 4.65 13.15 -4.17
N ARG A 87 5.52 12.26 -3.68
CA ARG A 87 6.58 12.58 -2.72
C ARG A 87 7.89 11.91 -3.13
N SER A 88 9.01 12.48 -2.69
CA SER A 88 10.33 12.18 -3.24
C SER A 88 11.32 11.67 -2.19
N LEU A 89 12.14 10.69 -2.57
CA LEU A 89 13.31 10.23 -1.82
C LEU A 89 14.56 10.47 -2.66
N GLY A 90 15.64 10.99 -2.08
CA GLY A 90 16.92 11.22 -2.75
C GLY A 90 18.07 10.71 -1.88
N GLY A 91 19.23 10.50 -2.49
CA GLY A 91 20.39 9.92 -1.81
C GLY A 91 20.30 8.40 -1.65
N VAL A 92 19.43 7.72 -2.41
CA VAL A 92 19.31 6.26 -2.38
C VAL A 92 20.54 5.64 -3.03
N ALA A 93 21.34 4.91 -2.26
CA ALA A 93 22.50 4.20 -2.77
C ALA A 93 22.05 2.90 -3.44
N ILE A 94 22.43 2.70 -4.71
CA ILE A 94 22.11 1.50 -5.49
C ILE A 94 23.39 1.08 -6.23
N PRO A 95 23.80 -0.21 -6.18
CA PRO A 95 24.97 -0.69 -6.90
C PRO A 95 24.89 -0.43 -8.41
N GLU A 96 25.99 -0.02 -9.04
CA GLU A 96 26.03 0.15 -10.49
C GLU A 96 25.72 -1.16 -11.22
N GLY A 97 24.99 -1.07 -12.33
CA GLY A 97 24.51 -2.24 -13.08
C GLY A 97 23.25 -2.91 -12.49
N THR A 98 22.68 -2.41 -11.39
CA THR A 98 21.36 -2.86 -10.91
C THR A 98 20.29 -2.48 -11.94
N PRO A 99 19.55 -3.43 -12.54
CA PRO A 99 18.63 -3.13 -13.66
C PRO A 99 17.24 -2.67 -13.19
N GLN A 100 16.85 -2.99 -11.96
CA GLN A 100 15.53 -2.67 -11.41
C GLN A 100 15.54 -2.74 -9.88
N VAL A 101 14.58 -2.04 -9.26
CA VAL A 101 14.28 -2.07 -7.83
C VAL A 101 12.78 -2.31 -7.60
N GLN A 102 12.37 -2.44 -6.34
CA GLN A 102 10.96 -2.55 -5.96
C GLN A 102 10.55 -1.35 -5.10
N ILE A 103 9.34 -0.83 -5.29
CA ILE A 103 8.69 0.10 -4.37
C ILE A 103 7.65 -0.66 -3.56
N GLN A 104 7.72 -0.56 -2.22
CA GLN A 104 6.71 -1.08 -1.30
C GLN A 104 6.09 0.08 -0.51
N THR A 105 4.77 0.07 -0.36
CA THR A 105 3.99 1.12 0.32
C THR A 105 3.49 0.67 1.69
N ARG A 106 3.16 1.63 2.57
CA ARG A 106 2.68 1.39 3.94
C ARG A 106 1.47 2.25 4.29
N CYS A 107 0.44 1.62 4.84
CA CYS A 107 -0.63 2.27 5.57
C CYS A 107 -0.31 2.23 7.08
N LEU A 108 -0.65 3.30 7.80
CA LEU A 108 -0.45 3.40 9.26
C LEU A 108 -1.13 2.24 10.03
N VAL A 109 -2.26 1.74 9.52
CA VAL A 109 -3.10 0.73 10.20
C VAL A 109 -2.83 -0.67 9.68
N ASP A 110 -2.95 -0.90 8.38
CA ASP A 110 -2.80 -2.24 7.78
C ASP A 110 -1.33 -2.67 7.60
N GLY A 111 -0.38 -1.74 7.74
CA GLY A 111 1.05 -1.99 7.65
C GLY A 111 1.58 -1.96 6.21
N TRP A 112 2.64 -2.74 5.97
CA TRP A 112 3.26 -2.85 4.64
C TRP A 112 2.36 -3.62 3.68
N SER A 113 2.26 -3.14 2.43
CA SER A 113 1.57 -3.86 1.36
C SER A 113 2.23 -5.22 1.08
N ASP A 114 1.43 -6.27 0.93
CA ASP A 114 1.85 -7.60 0.47
C ASP A 114 2.33 -7.61 -1.01
N HIS A 115 2.20 -6.47 -1.71
CA HIS A 115 2.59 -6.27 -3.10
C HIS A 115 3.59 -5.13 -3.28
N THR A 116 4.42 -5.24 -4.32
CA THR A 116 5.46 -4.28 -4.68
C THR A 116 5.39 -3.91 -6.16
N THR A 117 5.67 -2.65 -6.48
CA THR A 117 5.81 -2.19 -7.87
C THR A 117 7.27 -2.30 -8.30
N VAL A 118 7.57 -3.15 -9.28
CA VAL A 118 8.91 -3.25 -9.88
C VAL A 118 9.15 -2.04 -10.77
N VAL A 119 10.30 -1.38 -10.59
CA VAL A 119 10.70 -0.16 -11.31
C VAL A 119 12.04 -0.42 -12.00
N PRO A 120 12.10 -0.42 -13.35
CA PRO A 120 13.38 -0.49 -14.07
C PRO A 120 14.18 0.80 -13.85
N LEU A 121 15.50 0.67 -13.79
CA LEU A 121 16.41 1.80 -13.72
C LEU A 121 16.95 2.15 -15.13
N PRO A 122 16.89 3.43 -15.56
CA PRO A 122 17.50 3.90 -16.81
C PRO A 122 19.02 3.77 -16.90
#